data_AF-A0A2T1HM15-F1
#
_entry.id   AF-A0A2T1HM15-F1
#
_cell.length_a   1.000
_cell.length_b   1.000
_cell.length_c   1.000
_cell.angle_alpha   90.00
_cell.angle_beta   90.00
_cell.angle_gamma   90.00
#
_symmetry.space_group_name_H-M   'P 1'
#
loop_
_entity.id
_entity.type
_entity.pdbx_description
1 polymer ?
#
loop_
_entity_poly.entity_id
_entity_poly.type
_entity_poly.pdbx_seq_one_letter_code
_entity_poly.pdbx_strand_id
1 'polypeptide(L)'
;MAKKKPASLELAMATGPEQSADNAPAATPQPSKAEKLTVYVSRRAAKLIKQMALDNDKRTNDYLREGINLMLAKYGHPSLEEMED
;
A
#
# COMPACT_ATOMS: atom_id res chain seq x y z
N MET A 1 -32.01 9.01 -46.27
CA MET A 1 -32.66 10.32 -46.42
C MET A 1 -32.81 10.97 -45.06
N ALA A 2 -32.60 12.29 -45.01
CA ALA A 2 -33.08 13.28 -44.02
C ALA A 2 -32.81 13.03 -42.51
N LYS A 3 -31.92 13.77 -41.83
CA LYS A 3 -31.94 15.22 -41.45
C LYS A 3 -32.64 15.49 -40.11
N LYS A 4 -31.85 16.08 -39.19
CA LYS A 4 -32.10 17.21 -38.26
C LYS A 4 -32.17 16.93 -36.74
N LYS A 5 -31.15 17.50 -36.05
CA LYS A 5 -31.08 17.90 -34.63
C LYS A 5 -32.09 19.04 -34.33
N PRO A 6 -32.38 19.47 -33.07
CA PRO A 6 -31.45 20.20 -32.16
C PRO A 6 -31.56 19.71 -30.69
N ALA A 7 -30.58 19.80 -29.78
CA ALA A 7 -29.82 20.92 -29.20
C ALA A 7 -30.67 22.00 -28.50
N SER A 8 -30.74 21.92 -27.17
CA SER A 8 -30.92 23.04 -26.19
C SER A 8 -30.36 22.47 -24.88
N LEU A 9 -29.19 22.81 -24.35
CA LEU A 9 -28.55 24.10 -24.02
C LEU A 9 -29.34 24.89 -22.98
N GLU A 10 -28.95 24.60 -21.73
CA GLU A 10 -28.90 25.46 -20.53
C GLU A 10 -30.19 26.16 -20.07
N LEU A 11 -30.57 25.92 -18.81
CA LEU A 11 -30.67 26.95 -17.76
C LEU A 11 -31.44 26.41 -16.55
N ALA A 12 -30.71 25.87 -15.58
CA ALA A 12 -31.10 25.95 -14.17
C ALA A 12 -29.82 25.99 -13.34
N MET A 13 -29.14 27.14 -13.42
CA MET A 13 -28.20 27.57 -12.39
C MET A 13 -28.98 27.64 -11.07
N ALA A 14 -28.87 26.60 -10.25
CA ALA A 14 -29.09 26.68 -8.82
C ALA A 14 -27.71 26.55 -8.17
N THR A 15 -27.17 27.70 -7.80
CA THR A 15 -25.89 27.87 -7.12
C THR A 15 -26.00 27.50 -5.64
N GLY A 16 -25.30 26.42 -5.24
CA GLY A 16 -24.54 26.25 -3.98
C GLY A 16 -25.23 25.60 -2.76
N PRO A 17 -24.48 25.03 -1.77
CA PRO A 17 -23.02 24.88 -1.69
C PRO A 17 -22.53 23.41 -1.53
N GLU A 18 -21.33 23.16 -2.05
CA GLU A 18 -20.27 22.30 -1.49
C GLU A 18 -20.67 21.01 -0.73
N GLN A 19 -20.77 19.92 -1.48
CA GLN A 19 -20.28 18.63 -0.97
C GLN A 19 -19.04 18.27 -1.78
N SER A 20 -17.90 18.72 -1.27
CA SER A 20 -16.59 18.15 -1.55
C SER A 20 -16.67 16.66 -1.20
N ALA A 21 -17.05 15.84 -2.17
CA ALA A 21 -16.68 14.44 -2.16
C ALA A 21 -15.15 14.45 -2.17
N ASP A 22 -14.59 14.22 -0.99
CA ASP A 22 -13.17 13.99 -0.74
C ASP A 22 -12.73 12.80 -1.60
N ASN A 23 -12.48 13.08 -2.87
CA ASN A 23 -11.82 12.20 -3.79
C ASN A 23 -10.32 12.41 -3.53
N ALA A 24 -9.89 12.02 -2.34
CA ALA A 24 -8.48 11.94 -2.03
C ALA A 24 -7.85 11.08 -3.13
N PRO A 25 -6.84 11.59 -3.86
CA PRO A 25 -6.16 10.77 -4.85
C PRO A 25 -5.62 9.55 -4.12
N ALA A 26 -6.07 8.37 -4.51
CA ALA A 26 -5.51 7.11 -4.04
C ALA A 26 -4.00 7.23 -4.19
N ALA A 27 -3.28 7.32 -3.06
CA ALA A 27 -1.86 7.56 -3.05
C ALA A 27 -1.21 6.48 -3.92
N THR A 28 -0.70 6.89 -5.08
CA THR A 28 0.01 5.99 -5.98
C THR A 28 1.15 5.41 -5.16
N PRO A 29 1.22 4.07 -4.96
CA PRO A 29 2.24 3.50 -4.10
C PRO A 29 3.60 3.88 -4.67
N GLN A 30 4.29 4.76 -3.95
CA GLN A 30 5.60 5.24 -4.36
C GLN A 30 6.54 4.03 -4.35
N PRO A 31 7.30 3.77 -5.42
CA PRO A 31 8.22 2.65 -5.45
C PRO A 31 9.22 2.81 -4.31
N SER A 32 9.28 1.83 -3.42
CA SER A 32 10.25 1.84 -2.33
C SER A 32 11.65 1.85 -2.92
N LYS A 33 12.53 2.72 -2.41
CA LYS A 33 13.97 2.65 -2.70
C LYS A 33 14.65 1.42 -2.09
N ALA A 34 13.92 0.66 -1.27
CA ALA A 34 14.40 -0.54 -0.60
C ALA A 34 14.72 -1.68 -1.58
N GLU A 35 15.83 -2.35 -1.34
CA GLU A 35 16.22 -3.55 -2.08
C GLU A 35 15.38 -4.77 -1.64
N LYS A 36 14.90 -5.56 -2.61
CA LYS A 36 14.05 -6.72 -2.34
C LYS A 36 14.88 -7.97 -2.10
N LEU A 37 14.95 -8.41 -0.85
CA LEU A 37 15.50 -9.71 -0.49
C LEU A 37 14.43 -10.81 -0.60
N THR A 38 14.76 -11.94 -1.25
CA THR A 38 13.87 -13.11 -1.37
C THR A 38 14.50 -14.32 -0.70
N VAL A 39 13.74 -15.00 0.17
CA VAL A 39 14.20 -16.17 0.91
C VAL A 39 13.30 -17.38 0.63
N TYR A 40 13.91 -18.54 0.40
CA TYR A 40 13.20 -19.79 0.24
C TYR A 40 12.98 -20.45 1.60
N VAL A 41 11.73 -20.73 1.93
CA VAL A 41 11.33 -21.42 3.16
C VAL A 41 10.41 -22.59 2.83
N SER A 42 10.30 -23.54 3.75
CA SER A 42 9.34 -24.64 3.59
C SER A 42 7.90 -24.13 3.54
N ARG A 43 7.02 -24.86 2.83
CA ARG A 43 5.60 -24.49 2.71
C ARG A 43 4.90 -24.39 4.08
N ARG A 44 5.32 -25.21 5.05
CA ARG A 44 4.78 -25.17 6.42
C ARG A 44 5.16 -23.89 7.14
N ALA A 45 6.44 -23.48 7.06
CA ALA A 45 6.92 -22.23 7.64
C ALA A 45 6.21 -21.02 7.02
N ALA A 46 6.10 -20.97 5.69
CA ALA A 46 5.39 -19.89 5.00
C ALA A 46 3.93 -19.74 5.44
N LYS A 47 3.22 -20.86 5.66
CA LYS A 47 1.84 -20.82 6.18
C LYS A 47 1.78 -20.31 7.61
N LEU A 48 2.70 -20.75 8.47
CA LEU A 48 2.74 -20.34 9.86
C LEU A 48 3.01 -18.83 10.00
N ILE A 49 3.98 -18.28 9.26
CA ILE A 49 4.26 -16.83 9.27
C ILE A 49 3.06 -16.02 8.79
N LYS A 50 2.36 -16.48 7.75
CA LYS A 50 1.13 -15.83 7.26
C LYS A 50 0.01 -15.88 8.29
N GLN A 51 -0.14 -16.99 9.01
CA GLN A 51 -1.15 -17.11 10.06
C GLN A 51 -0.85 -16.14 11.20
N MET A 52 0.40 -16.09 11.69
CA MET A 52 0.80 -15.13 12.73
C MET A 52 0.61 -13.67 12.30
N ALA A 53 0.81 -13.38 11.01
CA ALA A 53 0.53 -12.07 10.42
C ALA A 53 -0.97 -11.71 10.54
N LEU A 54 -1.85 -12.64 10.17
CA LEU A 54 -3.30 -12.46 10.29
C LEU A 54 -3.75 -12.33 11.75
N ASP A 55 -3.23 -13.17 12.64
CA ASP A 55 -3.65 -13.21 14.05
C ASP A 55 -3.29 -11.91 14.80
N ASN A 56 -2.26 -11.19 14.35
CA ASN A 56 -1.76 -9.97 14.99
C ASN A 56 -2.07 -8.69 14.19
N ASP A 57 -2.87 -8.77 13.13
CA ASP A 57 -3.17 -7.66 12.19
C ASP A 57 -1.90 -6.94 11.68
N LYS A 58 -0.86 -7.74 11.39
CA LYS A 58 0.43 -7.26 10.86
C LYS A 58 0.66 -7.80 9.45
N ARG A 59 1.55 -7.16 8.68
CA ARG A 59 1.96 -7.69 7.38
C ARG A 59 3.01 -8.78 7.59
N THR A 60 3.04 -9.76 6.69
CA THR A 60 4.12 -10.77 6.66
C THR A 60 5.50 -10.12 6.56
N ASN A 61 5.60 -8.98 5.86
CA ASN A 61 6.86 -8.25 5.73
C ASN A 61 7.38 -7.74 7.08
N ASP A 62 6.51 -7.32 8.00
CA ASP A 62 6.91 -6.79 9.31
C ASP A 62 7.62 -7.88 10.13
N TYR A 63 7.07 -9.10 10.15
CA TYR A 63 7.73 -10.24 10.80
C TYR A 63 9.07 -10.62 10.17
N LEU A 64 9.19 -10.49 8.84
CA LEU A 64 10.45 -10.74 8.15
C LEU A 64 11.49 -9.67 8.51
N ARG A 65 11.10 -8.39 8.57
CA ARG A 65 11.96 -7.28 9.01
C ARG A 65 12.40 -7.47 10.47
N GLU A 66 11.48 -7.85 11.35
CA GLU A 66 11.77 -8.14 12.76
C GLU A 66 12.77 -9.30 12.89
N GLY A 67 12.57 -10.39 12.15
CA GLY A 67 13.49 -11.52 12.12
C GLY A 67 14.90 -11.14 11.62
N ILE A 68 14.99 -10.24 10.64
CA ILE A 68 16.27 -9.70 10.16
C ILE A 68 16.93 -8.84 11.24
N ASN A 69 16.18 -7.93 11.89
CA ASN A 69 16.69 -7.11 12.99
C ASN A 69 17.22 -7.96 14.15
N LEU A 70 16.52 -9.04 14.52
CA LEU A 70 16.99 -9.99 15.55
C LEU A 70 18.32 -10.65 15.16
N MET A 71 18.47 -11.01 13.89
CA MET A 71 19.73 -11.55 13.38
C MET A 71 20.84 -10.51 13.36
N LEU A 72 20.59 -9.28 12.88
CA LEU A 72 21.57 -8.20 12.85
C LEU A 72 22.06 -7.87 14.27
N ALA A 73 21.14 -7.75 15.23
CA ALA A 73 21.47 -7.51 16.64
C ALA A 73 22.36 -8.61 17.22
N LYS A 74 22.14 -9.88 16.85
CA LYS A 74 22.99 -11.00 17.28
C LYS A 74 24.46 -10.87 16.85
N TYR A 75 24.72 -10.18 15.74
CA TYR A 75 26.06 -9.93 15.22
C TYR A 75 26.59 -8.51 15.51
N GLY A 76 25.86 -7.71 16.29
CA GLY A 76 26.27 -6.35 16.64
C GLY A 76 26.16 -5.35 15.49
N HIS A 77 25.33 -5.64 14.48
CA HIS A 77 25.02 -4.72 13.40
C HIS A 77 23.86 -3.79 13.79
N PRO A 78 23.78 -2.57 13.21
CA PRO A 78 22.62 -1.71 13.40
C PRO A 78 21.34 -2.36 12.87
N SER A 79 20.20 -1.85 13.31
CA SER A 79 18.89 -2.25 12.81
C SER A 79 18.66 -1.76 11.37
N LEU A 80 17.68 -2.35 10.69
CA LEU A 80 17.29 -1.93 9.34
C LEU A 80 16.92 -0.44 9.28
N GLU A 81 16.24 0.09 10.29
CA GLU A 81 15.80 1.50 10.32
C GLU A 81 16.99 2.47 10.48
N GLU A 82 18.03 2.06 11.19
CA GLU A 82 19.26 2.87 11.35
C GLU A 82 20.14 2.89 10.10
N MET A 83 19.91 1.96 9.16
CA MET A 83 20.61 1.90 7.86
C MET A 83 19.83 2.56 6.72
N GLU A 84 18.58 3.00 6.96
CA GLU A 84 17.78 3.68 5.95
C GLU A 84 18.25 5.15 5.83
N ASP A 85 19.05 5.45 4.79
CA ASP A 85 19.49 6.81 4.37
C ASP A 85 18.37 7.69 3.77
#